data_AF-A0A9D2H0M6-F1
#
_entry.id   AF-A0A9D2H0M6-F1
#
_cell.length_a   1.000
_cell.length_b   1.000
_cell.length_c   1.000
_cell.angle_alpha   90.00
_cell.angle_beta   90.00
_cell.angle_gamma   90.00
#
_symmetry.space_group_name_H-M   'P 1'
#
loop_
_entity.id
_entity.type
_entity.pdbx_description
1 polymer ?
#
loop_
_entity_poly.entity_id
_entity_poly.type
_entity_poly.pdbx_seq_one_letter_code
_entity_poly.pdbx_strand_id
1 'polypeptide(L)' 'RKKVAEITWEQVRTIAQDKMVDLNCFTVEAAMKMVAGTARSMGIAVKGEFPVNN' A
#
# COMPACT_ATOMS: atom_id res chain seq x y z
N ARG A 1 2.11 -7.39 -18.32
CA ARG A 1 2.75 -6.17 -17.76
C ARG A 1 4.11 -6.59 -17.19
N LYS A 2 5.21 -5.92 -17.56
CA LYS A 2 6.52 -6.13 -16.91
C LYS A 2 6.40 -5.65 -15.47
N LYS A 3 6.71 -6.51 -14.50
CA LYS A 3 6.84 -6.08 -13.11
C LYS A 3 8.07 -5.19 -13.01
N VAL A 4 7.89 -3.96 -12.55
CA VAL A 4 8.96 -2.96 -12.48
C VAL A 4 9.70 -3.05 -11.15
N ALA A 5 8.99 -3.38 -10.08
CA ALA A 5 9.54 -3.59 -8.74
C ALA A 5 8.59 -4.45 -7.89
N GLU A 6 9.07 -4.89 -6.72
CA GLU A 6 8.26 -5.54 -5.70
C GLU A 6 8.49 -4.87 -4.34
N ILE A 7 7.44 -4.71 -3.53
CA ILE A 7 7.49 -4.10 -2.19
C ILE A 7 6.71 -4.97 -1.19
N THR A 8 7.03 -4.90 0.09
CA THR A 8 6.33 -5.66 1.15
C THR A 8 5.18 -4.85 1.77
N TRP A 9 4.23 -5.51 2.43
CA TRP A 9 3.17 -4.82 3.17
C TRP A 9 3.69 -3.92 4.30
N GLU A 10 4.84 -4.25 4.88
CA GLU A 10 5.49 -3.41 5.88
C GLU A 10 5.94 -2.07 5.28
N GLN A 11 6.56 -2.10 4.10
CA GLN A 11 6.91 -0.88 3.36
C GLN A 11 5.66 -0.09 2.95
N VAL A 12 4.61 -0.78 2.50
CA VAL A 12 3.32 -0.14 2.18
C VAL A 12 2.73 0.55 3.41
N ARG A 13 2.85 -0.06 4.60
CA ARG A 13 2.39 0.52 5.85
C ARG A 13 3.13 1.82 6.19
N THR A 14 4.46 1.82 6.11
CA THR A 14 5.26 3.03 6.35
C THR A 14 4.87 4.15 5.38
N ILE A 15 4.79 3.85 4.08
CA ILE A 15 4.37 4.82 3.06
C ILE A 15 2.96 5.34 3.33
N ALA A 16 2.05 4.45 3.74
CA ALA A 16 0.68 4.80 4.05
C ALA A 16 0.56 5.69 5.30
N GLN A 17 1.38 5.45 6.33
CA GLN A 17 1.46 6.28 7.53
C GLN A 17 2.02 7.66 7.21
N ASP A 18 3.11 7.72 6.45
CA ASP A 18 3.74 8.99 6.06
C ASP A 18 2.79 9.82 5.18
N LYS A 19 2.06 9.19 4.26
CA LYS A 19 1.06 9.85 3.41
C LYS A 19 -0.29 10.06 4.07
N MET A 20 -0.52 9.61 5.29
CA MET A 20 -1.85 9.65 5.91
C MET A 20 -2.34 11.09 6.10
N VAL A 21 -1.42 12.05 6.25
CA VAL A 21 -1.73 13.49 6.28
C VAL A 21 -2.26 14.04 4.95
N ASP A 22 -1.88 13.41 3.84
CA ASP A 22 -2.27 13.80 2.48
C ASP A 22 -3.50 13.01 1.97
N LEU A 23 -3.82 11.90 2.62
CA LEU A 23 -4.87 10.98 2.20
C LEU A 23 -6.17 11.24 2.97
N ASN A 24 -7.29 11.21 2.26
CA ASN A 24 -8.62 11.33 2.87
C ASN A 24 -9.09 9.98 3.44
N CYS A 25 -8.38 9.47 4.44
CA CYS A 25 -8.70 8.19 5.08
C CYS A 25 -8.45 8.24 6.59
N PHE A 26 -9.33 7.60 7.34
CA PHE A 26 -9.33 7.63 8.81
C PHE A 26 -8.54 6.47 9.44
N THR A 27 -8.17 5.46 8.65
CA THR A 27 -7.44 4.28 9.12
C THR A 27 -6.22 4.00 8.25
N VAL A 28 -5.16 3.47 8.87
CA VAL A 28 -3.93 3.07 8.17
C VAL A 28 -4.23 1.97 7.15
N GLU A 29 -5.18 1.08 7.42
CA GLU A 29 -5.60 0.02 6.49
C GLU A 29 -6.21 0.57 5.20
N ALA A 30 -7.04 1.61 5.30
CA ALA A 30 -7.60 2.29 4.14
C ALA A 30 -6.48 2.98 3.35
N ALA A 31 -5.56 3.66 4.03
CA ALA A 31 -4.37 4.25 3.40
C ALA A 31 -3.52 3.20 2.67
N MET A 32 -3.27 2.05 3.30
CA MET A 32 -2.51 0.93 2.71
C MET A 32 -3.19 0.36 1.46
N LYS A 33 -4.52 0.24 1.44
CA LYS A 33 -5.27 -0.16 0.24
C LYS A 33 -5.11 0.83 -0.91
N MET A 34 -5.13 2.14 -0.62
CA MET A 34 -4.91 3.18 -1.62
C MET A 34 -3.49 3.09 -2.20
N VAL A 35 -2.47 3.00 -1.35
CA VAL A 35 -1.06 2.86 -1.75
C VAL A 35 -0.84 1.57 -2.58
N ALA A 36 -1.42 0.44 -2.16
CA ALA A 36 -1.34 -0.82 -2.89
C ALA A 36 -2.03 -0.74 -4.27
N GLY A 37 -3.15 -0.03 -4.36
CA GLY A 37 -3.82 0.25 -5.64
C GLY A 37 -2.95 1.04 -6.61
N THR A 38 -2.28 2.09 -6.11
CA THR A 38 -1.31 2.87 -6.89
C THR A 38 -0.12 2.02 -7.34
N ALA A 39 0.47 1.23 -6.42
CA ALA A 39 1.57 0.32 -6.73
C ALA A 39 1.19 -0.66 -7.86
N ARG A 40 -0.01 -1.26 -7.79
CA ARG A 40 -0.51 -2.17 -8.84
C ARG A 40 -0.65 -1.49 -10.20
N SER A 41 -1.16 -0.26 -10.23
CA SER A 41 -1.30 0.52 -11.47
C SER A 41 0.06 0.85 -12.11
N MET A 42 1.07 1.11 -11.29
CA MET A 42 2.46 1.33 -11.72
C MET A 42 3.21 0.04 -12.09
N GLY A 43 2.61 -1.14 -11.91
CA GLY A 43 3.26 -2.43 -12.20
C GLY A 43 4.22 -2.90 -11.10
N ILE A 44 4.04 -2.42 -9.87
CA ILE A 44 4.76 -2.87 -8.68
C ILE A 44 3.93 -3.97 -7.99
N ALA A 45 4.56 -5.09 -7.65
CA ALA A 45 3.90 -6.18 -6.92
C ALA A 45 4.04 -5.98 -5.41
N VAL A 46 2.94 -6.10 -4.67
CA VAL A 46 2.98 -6.12 -3.20
C VAL A 46 3.07 -7.57 -2.73
N LYS A 47 4.09 -7.90 -1.94
CA LYS A 47 4.35 -9.23 -1.39
C LYS A 47 3.78 -9.39 0.02
N GLY A 48 3.20 -10.56 0.27
CA GLY A 48 2.63 -10.97 1.55
C GLY A 48 1.11 -10.85 1.60
N GLU A 49 0.55 -11.18 2.76
CA GLU A 49 -0.88 -11.02 3.03
C GLU A 49 -1.19 -9.63 3.55
N PHE A 50 -2.32 -9.07 3.10
CA PHE A 50 -2.81 -7.81 3.63
C PHE A 50 -3.15 -8.01 5.11
N PRO A 51 -2.66 -7.18 6.04
CA PRO A 51 -3.06 -7.26 7.43
C PRO A 51 -4.53 -6.82 7.52
N VAL A 52 -5.43 -7.80 7.54
CA VAL A 52 -6.84 -7.58 7.87
C VAL A 52 -6.93 -7.63 9.39
N ASN A 53 -7.19 -6.51 10.06
CA ASN A 53 -7.74 -6.58 11.41
C ASN A 53 -9.18 -7.10 11.27
N ASN A 54 -9.44 -8.25 11.86
CA ASN A 54 -10.76 -8.84 11.95
C ASN A 54 -11.55 -8.20 13.09
#